data_AF-A0A7S4WIY5-F1
#
_entry.id   AF-A0A7S4WIY5-F1
#
_cell.length_a   1.000
_cell.length_b   1.000
_cell.length_c   1.000
_cell.angle_alpha   90.00
_cell.angle_beta   90.00
_cell.angle_gamma   90.00
#
_symmetry.space_group_name_H-M   'P 1'
#
loop_
_entity.id
_entity.type
_entity.pdbx_description
1 polymer ?
#
loop_
_entity_poly.entity_id
_entity_poly.type
_entity_poly.pdbx_seq_one_letter_code
_entity_poly.pdbx_strand_id
1 'polypeptide(L)'
;DAMTCNWPVDTSYSSPDGPDPTDTPESNNVPTPPRSDNPNEGGTSSCHTCSNNSPCTRENIDNGEFYHSHCDANKFVQCDEFGGCHEMPCGAGLIWDQDAMTCNWP
;
A
#
# COMPACT_ATOMS: atom_id res chain seq x y z
N ASP A 1 -31.23 17.39 -29.50
CA ASP A 1 -30.92 17.06 -28.10
C ASP A 1 -29.61 16.28 -28.01
N ALA A 2 -28.57 16.89 -27.45
CA ALA A 2 -27.29 16.26 -27.17
C ALA A 2 -26.85 16.65 -25.75
N MET A 3 -26.78 15.66 -24.85
CA MET A 3 -26.30 15.84 -23.48
C MET A 3 -24.76 15.93 -23.51
N THR A 4 -24.23 17.12 -23.25
CA THR A 4 -22.79 17.37 -23.13
C THR A 4 -22.39 17.34 -21.66
N CYS A 5 -21.49 16.42 -21.30
CA CYS A 5 -20.83 16.42 -20.00
C CYS A 5 -19.88 17.62 -19.93
N ASN A 6 -20.24 18.65 -19.17
CA ASN A 6 -19.40 19.82 -18.95
C ASN A 6 -18.84 19.79 -17.52
N TRP A 7 -17.68 19.14 -17.35
CA TRP A 7 -16.87 19.29 -16.14
C TRP A 7 -16.01 20.55 -16.28
N PRO A 8 -15.99 21.48 -15.31
CA PRO A 8 -15.07 22.61 -15.35
C PRO A 8 -13.65 22.14 -15.06
N VAL A 9 -12.74 22.47 -15.97
CA VAL A 9 -11.30 22.33 -15.81
C VAL A 9 -10.73 23.48 -14.98
N ASP A 10 -9.85 23.10 -14.07
CA ASP A 10 -8.86 23.81 -13.23
C ASP A 10 -8.55 25.30 -13.47
N THR A 11 -8.41 26.07 -12.38
CA THR A 11 -7.19 26.83 -11.95
C THR A 11 -7.49 28.12 -11.18
N SER A 12 -6.96 28.22 -9.94
CA SER A 12 -6.30 29.46 -9.49
C SER A 12 -5.35 29.19 -8.31
N TYR A 13 -4.08 29.02 -8.68
CA TYR A 13 -2.88 29.16 -7.86
C TYR A 13 -2.66 30.62 -7.44
N SER A 14 -2.17 30.87 -6.23
CA SER A 14 -1.28 32.01 -5.90
C SER A 14 -0.54 31.75 -4.58
N SER A 15 0.76 31.46 -4.72
CA SER A 15 1.78 31.39 -3.67
C SER A 15 2.18 32.78 -3.14
N PRO A 16 2.93 32.84 -2.03
CA PRO A 16 3.98 33.84 -1.89
C PRO A 16 5.38 33.19 -1.86
N ASP A 17 6.29 33.83 -2.59
CA ASP A 17 7.70 33.48 -2.84
C ASP A 17 8.52 33.16 -1.58
N GLY A 18 9.40 32.17 -1.70
CA GLY A 18 10.34 31.75 -0.66
C GLY A 18 11.64 32.56 -0.62
N PRO A 19 12.66 32.02 0.06
CA PRO A 19 14.04 32.17 -0.37
C PRO A 19 14.61 30.84 -0.89
N ASP A 20 15.40 30.95 -1.95
CA ASP A 20 16.25 29.96 -2.63
C ASP A 20 17.73 30.40 -2.40
N PRO A 21 18.82 29.63 -2.68
CA PRO A 21 19.06 28.19 -2.86
C PRO A 21 20.15 27.64 -1.89
N THR A 22 20.48 26.35 -2.11
CA THR A 22 21.72 25.61 -1.75
C THR A 22 21.84 25.10 -0.31
N ASP A 23 21.52 23.81 -0.12
CA ASP A 23 22.57 22.78 -0.04
C ASP A 23 21.98 21.36 -0.18
N THR A 24 22.47 20.62 -1.18
CA THR A 24 22.54 19.16 -1.16
C THR A 24 24.02 18.87 -0.95
N PRO A 25 24.42 18.03 0.02
CA PRO A 25 24.47 16.61 -0.29
C PRO A 25 24.06 15.66 0.84
N GLU A 26 23.82 14.42 0.41
CA GLU A 26 23.88 13.17 1.16
C GLU A 26 22.74 12.86 2.15
N SER A 27 21.89 11.92 1.72
CA SER A 27 21.72 10.61 2.35
C SER A 27 22.10 10.53 3.84
N ASN A 28 21.37 11.26 4.69
CA ASN A 28 21.43 11.03 6.11
C ASN A 28 20.48 9.88 6.42
N ASN A 29 21.07 8.68 6.49
CA ASN A 29 20.52 7.52 7.17
C ASN A 29 19.91 8.01 8.50
N VAL A 30 18.60 8.23 8.49
CA VAL A 30 17.82 8.13 9.71
C VAL A 30 18.14 6.74 10.23
N PRO A 31 18.67 6.58 11.45
CA PRO A 31 18.66 5.28 12.08
C PRO A 31 17.18 4.93 12.21
N THR A 32 16.67 4.18 11.24
CA THR A 32 15.55 3.29 11.44
C THR A 32 15.80 2.65 12.80
N PRO A 33 14.82 2.58 13.72
CA PRO A 33 14.98 1.80 14.94
C PRO A 33 15.62 0.47 14.54
N PRO A 34 16.69 0.02 15.24
CA PRO A 34 17.45 -1.15 14.82
C PRO A 34 16.43 -2.25 14.57
N ARG A 35 16.32 -2.66 13.30
CA ARG A 35 15.58 -3.85 12.92
C ARG A 35 16.18 -4.92 13.82
N SER A 36 15.37 -5.43 14.73
CA SER A 36 15.84 -6.39 15.71
C SER A 36 16.26 -7.61 14.91
N ASP A 37 17.56 -7.74 14.64
CA ASP A 37 18.16 -8.86 13.93
C ASP A 37 18.04 -10.11 14.80
N ASN A 38 16.82 -10.59 14.96
CA ASN A 38 16.54 -11.95 15.31
C ASN A 38 16.62 -12.72 13.99
N PRO A 39 17.39 -13.82 13.88
CA PRO A 39 17.41 -14.66 12.68
C PRO A 39 16.06 -15.31 12.30
N ASN A 40 14.96 -14.89 12.94
CA ASN A 40 13.57 -15.20 12.60
C ASN A 40 12.81 -14.03 11.94
N GLU A 41 13.45 -12.89 11.67
CA GLU A 41 12.88 -11.76 10.92
C GLU A 41 13.66 -11.54 9.62
N GLY A 42 13.64 -12.56 8.76
CA GLY A 42 14.08 -12.42 7.39
C GLY A 42 13.14 -11.50 6.62
N GLY A 43 13.66 -10.78 5.62
CA GLY A 43 12.86 -10.32 4.49
C GLY A 43 12.37 -11.53 3.67
N THR A 44 11.56 -12.37 4.29
CA THR A 44 10.67 -13.35 3.68
C THR A 44 9.40 -12.60 3.39
N SER A 45 8.93 -12.57 2.15
CA SER A 45 7.59 -12.09 1.82
C SER A 45 6.60 -12.79 2.75
N SER A 46 6.19 -12.12 3.84
CA SER A 46 5.31 -12.70 4.85
C SER A 46 3.95 -12.78 4.21
N CYS A 47 3.67 -13.93 3.64
CA CYS A 47 2.48 -14.12 2.86
C CYS A 47 1.33 -14.56 3.77
N HIS A 48 0.14 -14.07 3.48
CA HIS A 48 -1.04 -14.31 4.28
C HIS A 48 -2.02 -15.25 3.59
N THR A 49 -2.81 -15.96 4.40
CA THR A 49 -3.97 -16.76 3.96
C THR A 49 -5.04 -16.65 5.02
N CYS A 50 -6.31 -16.76 4.65
CA CYS A 50 -7.38 -16.67 5.65
C CYS A 50 -7.47 -17.91 6.55
N SER A 51 -6.87 -19.03 6.15
CA SER A 51 -6.95 -20.29 6.90
C SER A 51 -5.95 -20.39 8.05
N ASN A 52 -4.71 -19.92 7.86
CA ASN A 52 -3.62 -20.20 8.80
C ASN A 52 -2.85 -18.95 9.28
N ASN A 53 -2.88 -17.85 8.53
CA ASN A 53 -2.10 -16.64 8.82
C ASN A 53 -2.87 -15.38 8.40
N SER A 54 -4.06 -15.19 8.96
CA SER A 54 -4.91 -14.06 8.61
C SER A 54 -4.29 -12.75 9.14
N PRO A 55 -4.12 -11.73 8.29
CA PRO A 55 -3.63 -10.41 8.69
C PRO A 55 -4.76 -9.50 9.20
N CYS A 56 -6.00 -9.98 9.27
CA CYS A 56 -7.16 -9.19 9.67
C CYS A 56 -7.28 -9.09 11.20
N THR A 57 -6.21 -8.61 11.83
CA THR A 57 -6.17 -8.34 13.26
C THR A 57 -6.84 -7.00 13.57
N ARG A 58 -7.30 -6.83 14.80
CA ARG A 58 -7.87 -5.55 15.24
C ARG A 58 -6.87 -4.40 15.12
N GLU A 59 -5.60 -4.67 15.41
CA GLU A 59 -4.50 -3.70 15.26
C GLU A 59 -4.37 -3.21 13.82
N ASN A 60 -4.30 -4.12 12.85
CA ASN A 60 -4.17 -3.75 11.43
C ASN A 60 -5.40 -2.97 10.94
N ILE A 61 -6.60 -3.38 11.37
CA ILE A 61 -7.85 -2.67 11.03
C ILE A 61 -7.86 -1.25 11.61
N ASP A 62 -7.43 -1.08 12.87
CA ASP A 62 -7.39 0.24 13.52
C ASP A 62 -6.30 1.15 12.88
N ASN A 63 -5.28 0.56 12.26
CA ASN A 63 -4.27 1.25 11.45
C ASN A 63 -4.72 1.52 10.00
N GLY A 64 -5.89 1.04 9.58
CA GLY A 64 -6.40 1.17 8.21
C GLY A 64 -5.76 0.22 7.19
N GLU A 65 -5.08 -0.83 7.66
CA GLU A 65 -4.41 -1.84 6.84
C GLU A 65 -5.40 -2.94 6.44
N PHE A 66 -6.21 -2.67 5.43
CA PHE A 66 -7.24 -3.61 4.95
C PHE A 66 -6.76 -4.56 3.85
N TYR A 67 -5.59 -4.32 3.25
CA TYR A 67 -5.11 -5.06 2.08
C TYR A 67 -3.71 -5.61 2.34
N HIS A 68 -3.56 -6.93 2.19
CA HIS A 68 -2.34 -7.64 2.56
C HIS A 68 -1.94 -8.66 1.48
N SER A 69 -0.64 -8.89 1.34
CA SER A 69 -0.11 -9.85 0.38
C SER A 69 -0.54 -11.29 0.69
N HIS A 70 -0.96 -12.03 -0.33
CA HIS A 70 -1.32 -13.44 -0.20
C HIS A 70 -0.13 -14.36 -0.57
N CYS A 71 -0.15 -15.61 -0.11
CA CYS A 71 0.85 -16.64 -0.50
C CYS A 71 0.82 -17.04 -1.98
N ASP A 72 -0.21 -16.62 -2.69
CA ASP A 72 -0.36 -16.72 -4.14
C ASP A 72 -0.33 -15.29 -4.66
N ALA A 73 0.67 -14.99 -5.48
CA ALA A 73 0.89 -13.64 -6.02
C ALA A 73 -0.27 -13.17 -6.91
N ASN A 74 -1.09 -14.08 -7.44
CA ASN A 74 -2.30 -13.76 -8.19
C ASN A 74 -3.52 -13.52 -7.28
N LYS A 75 -3.31 -13.38 -5.97
CA LYS A 75 -4.34 -13.06 -4.98
C LYS A 75 -3.82 -12.03 -3.99
N PHE A 76 -4.75 -11.47 -3.24
CA PHE A 76 -4.49 -10.67 -2.05
C PHE A 76 -5.51 -10.99 -0.97
N VAL A 77 -5.20 -10.62 0.26
CA VAL A 77 -6.14 -10.71 1.38
C VAL A 77 -6.77 -9.34 1.59
N GLN A 78 -8.09 -9.29 1.60
CA GLN A 78 -8.88 -8.14 2.00
C GLN A 78 -9.51 -8.40 3.37
N CYS A 79 -9.34 -7.45 4.28
CA CYS A 79 -9.98 -7.45 5.58
C CYS A 79 -11.24 -6.57 5.56
N ASP A 80 -12.26 -6.97 6.31
CA ASP A 80 -13.38 -6.09 6.64
C ASP A 80 -13.14 -5.35 7.98
N GLU A 81 -14.02 -4.41 8.30
CA GLU A 81 -13.93 -3.60 9.54
C GLU A 81 -14.17 -4.39 10.85
N PHE A 82 -14.63 -5.65 10.74
CA PHE A 82 -14.96 -6.53 11.85
C PHE A 82 -13.96 -7.69 12.03
N GLY A 83 -12.91 -7.78 11.19
CA GLY A 83 -11.93 -8.87 11.23
C GLY A 83 -12.21 -10.03 10.28
N GLY A 84 -13.21 -9.92 9.40
CA GLY A 84 -13.43 -10.87 8.32
C GLY A 84 -12.28 -10.85 7.32
N CYS A 85 -11.86 -12.04 6.88
CA CYS A 85 -10.76 -12.25 5.96
C CYS A 85 -11.26 -12.82 4.64
N HIS A 86 -10.88 -12.20 3.53
CA HIS A 86 -11.30 -12.57 2.19
C HIS A 86 -10.09 -12.72 1.27
N GLU A 87 -9.90 -13.89 0.66
CA GLU A 87 -8.90 -14.10 -0.39
C GLU A 87 -9.47 -13.66 -1.74
N MET A 88 -8.94 -12.58 -2.29
CA MET A 88 -9.42 -11.95 -3.52
C MET A 88 -8.47 -12.27 -4.67
N PRO A 89 -8.96 -12.89 -5.76
CA PRO A 89 -8.14 -13.12 -6.95
C PRO A 89 -7.90 -11.83 -7.73
N CYS A 90 -6.67 -11.68 -8.23
CA CYS A 90 -6.33 -10.69 -9.24
C CYS A 90 -6.92 -11.06 -10.61
N GLY A 91 -7.01 -10.07 -11.49
CA GLY A 91 -7.32 -10.31 -12.91
C GLY A 91 -6.29 -11.24 -13.57
N ALA A 92 -6.69 -11.90 -14.65
CA ALA A 92 -5.82 -12.86 -15.35
C ALA A 92 -4.51 -12.20 -15.80
N GLY A 93 -3.37 -12.77 -15.36
CA GLY A 93 -2.03 -12.26 -15.68
C GLY A 93 -1.54 -11.11 -14.78
N LEU A 94 -2.34 -10.68 -13.80
CA LEU A 94 -1.95 -9.64 -12.84
C LEU A 94 -1.45 -10.26 -11.53
N ILE A 95 -0.56 -9.54 -10.87
CA ILE A 95 0.04 -9.89 -9.57
C ILE A 95 -0.24 -8.77 -8.58
N TRP A 96 -0.47 -9.13 -7.32
CA TRP A 96 -0.65 -8.17 -6.24
C TRP A 96 0.62 -7.35 -6.00
N ASP A 97 0.46 -6.04 -5.99
CA ASP A 97 1.47 -5.04 -5.66
C ASP A 97 1.07 -4.38 -4.33
N GLN A 98 1.82 -4.70 -3.27
CA GLN A 98 1.53 -4.24 -1.91
C GLN A 98 1.75 -2.72 -1.75
N ASP A 99 2.68 -2.13 -2.49
CA ASP A 99 2.98 -0.70 -2.41
C ASP A 99 1.89 0.11 -3.12
N ALA A 100 1.42 -0.39 -4.27
CA ALA A 100 0.31 0.22 -5.00
C ALA A 100 -1.09 -0.17 -4.47
N MET A 101 -1.15 -1.13 -3.54
CA MET A 101 -2.40 -1.70 -2.99
C MET A 101 -3.38 -2.15 -4.08
N THR A 102 -2.86 -2.74 -5.16
CA THR A 102 -3.66 -3.15 -6.31
C THR A 102 -3.00 -4.29 -7.08
N CYS A 103 -3.75 -4.95 -7.96
CA CYS A 103 -3.19 -5.94 -8.88
C CYS A 103 -2.62 -5.22 -10.11
N ASN A 104 -1.33 -5.40 -10.35
CA ASN A 104 -0.58 -4.79 -11.44
C ASN A 104 0.08 -5.83 -12.34
N TRP A 105 0.61 -5.36 -13.48
CA TRP A 105 1.54 -6.16 -14.27
C TRP A 105 2.85 -6.32 -13.50
N PRO A 106 3.44 -7.53 -13.50
CA PRO A 106 4.71 -7.81 -12.81
C PRO A 106 5.91 -7.07 -13.39
#